data_AF-A0A835LCQ8-F1
#
_entry.id   AF-A0A835LCQ8-F1
#
_cell.length_a   1.000
_cell.length_b   1.000
_cell.length_c   1.000
_cell.angle_alpha   90.00
_cell.angle_beta   90.00
_cell.angle_gamma   90.00
#
_symmetry.space_group_name_H-M   'P 1'
#
loop_
_entity.id
_entity.type
_entity.pdbx_description
1 polymer ?
#
loop_
_entity_poly.entity_id
_entity_poly.type
_entity_poly.pdbx_seq_one_letter_code
_entity_poly.pdbx_strand_id
1 'polypeptide(L)'
;MQTETVLRQALGERIRPVLVVNKVDRCFLELQLDGEEAYQKFQRVIENVNVIMTTYEDPLLGDVMVYPEKGTVTFSAGLYGWAFTLTNFAKIYASKFGVDESKMLERLWGENFFDPATKKWTTKNTGSPTCKRGFVQFCYQPIKQIINTCMNDQKDKLWPMLKKLGVTMKSDEKELLGKALMKRVMQTWLPASTALLEVMIHHLPSPSMAQRYRVENLYKGPLDDKYAEAIRNCDPEGPLMLYASKMIPASDKGRFFCAWSCVLLERSQLVRK
;
A
#
# COMPACT_ATOMS: atom_id res chain seq x y z
N MET A 1 -15.51 10.67 8.88
CA MET A 1 -16.85 10.58 8.28
C MET A 1 -16.80 10.07 6.84
N GLN A 2 -16.24 10.81 5.87
CA GLN A 2 -16.30 10.38 4.45
C GLN A 2 -15.58 9.05 4.14
N THR A 3 -14.34 8.86 4.61
CA THR A 3 -13.57 7.61 4.34
C THR A 3 -14.24 6.38 4.95
N GLU A 4 -14.81 6.53 6.14
CA GLU A 4 -15.55 5.46 6.79
C GLU A 4 -16.78 5.06 5.98
N THR A 5 -17.61 6.02 5.57
CA THR A 5 -18.81 5.75 4.77
C THR A 5 -18.47 5.03 3.46
N VAL A 6 -17.42 5.48 2.76
CA VAL A 6 -16.97 4.85 1.50
C VAL A 6 -16.41 3.45 1.75
N LEU A 7 -15.67 3.25 2.84
CA LEU A 7 -15.17 1.93 3.21
C LEU A 7 -16.31 0.96 3.51
N ARG A 8 -17.34 1.42 4.24
CA ARG A 8 -18.55 0.63 4.54
C ARG A 8 -19.26 0.20 3.26
N GLN A 9 -19.40 1.10 2.29
CA GLN A 9 -19.96 0.78 0.98
C GLN A 9 -19.11 -0.24 0.21
N ALA A 10 -17.79 -0.07 0.21
CA ALA A 10 -16.88 -0.99 -0.47
C ALA A 10 -16.94 -2.41 0.12
N LEU A 11 -17.02 -2.52 1.45
CA LEU A 11 -17.17 -3.81 2.14
C LEU A 11 -18.51 -4.49 1.82
N GLY A 12 -19.61 -3.72 1.76
CA GLY A 12 -20.92 -4.24 1.34
C GLY A 12 -20.91 -4.78 -0.10
N GLU A 13 -20.10 -4.18 -0.97
CA GLU A 13 -19.86 -4.66 -2.34
C GLU A 13 -18.82 -5.79 -2.43
N ARG A 14 -18.40 -6.35 -1.28
CA ARG A 14 -17.41 -7.43 -1.16
C ARG A 14 -16.05 -7.04 -1.79
N ILE A 15 -15.67 -5.76 -1.70
CA ILE A 15 -14.37 -5.27 -2.19
C ILE A 15 -13.31 -5.44 -1.09
N ARG A 16 -12.21 -6.13 -1.41
CA ARG A 16 -11.10 -6.31 -0.47
C ARG A 16 -10.28 -5.02 -0.35
N PRO A 17 -10.16 -4.43 0.86
CA PRO A 17 -9.45 -3.17 1.04
C PRO A 17 -7.94 -3.39 1.19
N VAL A 18 -7.17 -2.37 0.81
CA VAL A 18 -5.76 -2.18 1.17
C VAL A 18 -5.60 -0.76 1.71
N LEU A 19 -4.71 -0.56 2.69
CA LEU A 19 -4.58 0.72 3.37
C LEU A 19 -3.34 1.48 2.91
N VAL A 20 -3.51 2.75 2.57
CA VAL A 20 -2.40 3.68 2.31
C VAL A 20 -2.47 4.81 3.32
N VAL A 21 -1.51 4.83 4.26
CA VAL A 21 -1.31 5.94 5.18
C VAL A 21 -0.53 7.03 4.44
N ASN A 22 -1.22 8.09 4.03
CA ASN A 22 -0.63 9.19 3.26
C ASN A 22 -0.22 10.37 4.15
N LYS A 23 0.62 11.26 3.60
CA LYS A 23 1.17 12.46 4.25
C LYS A 23 2.15 12.16 5.38
N VAL A 24 2.89 11.05 5.29
CA VAL A 24 3.90 10.70 6.29
C VAL A 24 5.06 11.70 6.32
N ASP A 25 5.25 12.48 5.26
CA ASP A 25 6.22 13.58 5.20
C ASP A 25 6.01 14.64 6.28
N ARG A 26 4.76 14.87 6.71
CA ARG A 26 4.44 15.83 7.79
C ARG A 26 5.08 15.43 9.12
N CYS A 27 5.26 14.14 9.38
CA CYS A 27 5.95 13.66 10.57
C CYS A 27 7.42 14.13 10.63
N PHE A 28 8.06 14.28 9.46
CA PHE A 28 9.47 14.66 9.36
C PHE A 28 9.65 16.18 9.20
N LEU A 29 8.85 16.82 8.35
CA LEU A 29 9.08 18.21 7.93
C LEU A 29 8.35 19.25 8.78
N GLU A 30 7.15 18.93 9.26
CA GLU A 30 6.29 19.88 9.99
C GLU A 30 6.31 19.60 11.49
N LEU A 31 5.96 18.36 11.86
CA LEU A 31 5.76 17.97 13.25
C LEU A 31 7.07 17.54 13.93
N GLN A 32 8.09 17.19 13.14
CA GLN A 32 9.40 16.70 13.60
C GLN A 32 9.33 15.62 14.69
N LEU A 33 8.35 14.73 14.58
CA LEU A 33 8.04 13.73 15.60
C LEU A 33 9.23 12.80 15.85
N ASP A 34 9.32 12.31 17.09
CA ASP A 34 10.18 11.18 17.36
C ASP A 34 9.60 9.89 16.75
N GLY A 35 10.46 8.89 16.54
CA GLY A 35 10.06 7.66 15.88
C GLY A 35 8.97 6.89 16.60
N GLU A 36 9.00 6.87 17.94
CA GLU A 36 7.97 6.18 18.72
C GLU A 36 6.62 6.92 18.63
N GLU A 37 6.62 8.25 18.72
CA GLU A 37 5.39 9.04 18.56
C GLU A 37 4.77 8.88 17.16
N ALA A 38 5.61 8.84 16.12
CA ALA A 38 5.17 8.60 14.76
C ALA A 38 4.58 7.19 14.60
N TYR A 39 5.25 6.17 15.16
CA TYR A 39 4.76 4.79 15.17
C TYR A 39 3.40 4.67 15.86
N GLN A 40 3.25 5.25 17.07
CA GLN A 40 2.00 5.23 17.82
C GLN A 40 0.86 5.92 17.03
N LYS A 41 1.14 7.00 16.30
CA LYS A 41 0.15 7.63 15.40
C LYS A 41 -0.25 6.71 14.26
N PHE A 42 0.73 6.05 13.62
CA PHE A 42 0.45 5.11 12.53
C PHE A 42 -0.36 3.91 13.01
N GLN A 43 0.01 3.34 14.15
CA GLN A 43 -0.69 2.23 14.79
C GLN A 43 -2.15 2.59 15.08
N ARG A 44 -2.41 3.75 15.70
CA ARG A 44 -3.79 4.22 15.96
C ARG A 44 -4.60 4.37 14.68
N VAL A 45 -3.99 4.86 13.59
CA VAL A 45 -4.69 4.98 12.30
C VAL A 45 -5.08 3.60 11.77
N ILE A 46 -4.18 2.62 11.84
CA ILE A 46 -4.44 1.24 11.39
C ILE A 46 -5.51 0.59 12.26
N GLU A 47 -5.42 0.73 13.59
CA GLU A 47 -6.41 0.21 14.54
C GLU A 47 -7.81 0.79 14.29
N ASN A 48 -7.91 2.11 14.09
CA ASN A 48 -9.19 2.76 13.80
C ASN A 48 -9.82 2.24 12.50
N VAL A 49 -9.01 1.97 11.47
CA VAL A 49 -9.48 1.39 10.21
C VAL A 49 -9.93 -0.06 10.42
N ASN A 50 -9.16 -0.86 11.16
CA ASN A 50 -9.53 -2.24 11.47
C ASN A 50 -10.80 -2.33 12.31
N VAL A 51 -11.01 -1.45 13.29
CA VAL A 51 -12.26 -1.39 14.09
C VAL A 51 -13.48 -1.23 13.18
N ILE A 52 -13.39 -0.39 12.14
CA ILE A 52 -14.49 -0.23 11.18
C ILE A 52 -14.68 -1.53 10.38
N MET A 53 -13.60 -2.15 9.93
CA MET A 53 -13.64 -3.39 9.14
C MET A 53 -14.20 -4.58 9.95
N THR A 54 -13.87 -4.71 11.23
CA THR A 54 -14.37 -5.77 12.12
C THR A 54 -15.88 -5.71 12.29
N THR A 55 -16.53 -4.54 12.09
CA THR A 55 -18.00 -4.46 12.11
C THR A 55 -18.68 -5.12 10.90
N TYR A 56 -17.91 -5.56 9.89
CA TYR A 56 -18.40 -6.25 8.70
C TYR A 56 -17.83 -7.66 8.65
N GLU A 57 -18.62 -8.63 9.10
CA GLU A 57 -18.30 -10.04 8.95
C GLU A 57 -19.08 -10.60 7.75
N ASP A 58 -18.34 -10.95 6.69
CA ASP A 58 -18.87 -11.74 5.57
C ASP A 58 -18.05 -13.03 5.49
N PRO A 59 -18.65 -14.21 5.74
CA PRO A 59 -17.95 -15.49 5.69
C PRO A 59 -17.24 -15.76 4.36
N LEU A 60 -17.72 -15.18 3.26
CA LEU A 60 -17.13 -15.35 1.93
C LEU A 60 -15.90 -14.47 1.70
N LEU A 61 -15.76 -13.35 2.43
CA LEU A 61 -14.57 -12.49 2.36
C LEU A 61 -13.46 -12.94 3.32
N GLY A 62 -13.82 -13.58 4.43
CA GLY A 62 -12.87 -13.98 5.47
C GLY A 62 -12.23 -12.78 6.17
N ASP A 63 -10.92 -12.87 6.47
CA ASP A 63 -10.18 -11.78 7.11
C ASP A 63 -9.87 -10.64 6.11
N VAL A 64 -10.52 -9.51 6.34
CA VAL A 64 -10.41 -8.27 5.56
C VAL A 64 -9.60 -7.19 6.25
N MET A 65 -9.13 -7.44 7.48
CA MET A 65 -8.34 -6.48 8.24
C MET A 65 -6.98 -6.25 7.57
N VAL A 66 -6.41 -5.08 7.86
CA VAL A 66 -5.13 -4.65 7.30
C VAL A 66 -4.04 -4.71 8.37
N TYR A 67 -2.90 -5.28 7.97
CA TYR A 67 -1.74 -5.55 8.82
C TYR A 67 -0.45 -5.14 8.09
N PRO A 68 0.35 -4.22 8.64
CA PRO A 68 1.64 -3.86 8.06
C PRO A 68 2.59 -5.04 7.91
N GLU A 69 2.60 -5.95 8.89
CA GLU A 69 3.39 -7.18 8.88
C GLU A 69 2.93 -8.21 7.84
N LYS A 70 1.70 -8.09 7.32
CA LYS A 70 1.24 -8.89 6.17
C LYS A 70 1.41 -8.16 4.83
N GLY A 71 1.93 -6.92 4.83
CA GLY A 71 2.14 -6.14 3.60
C GLY A 71 0.90 -5.39 3.08
N THR A 72 -0.26 -5.48 3.74
CA THR A 72 -1.51 -4.84 3.26
C THR A 72 -1.60 -3.34 3.59
N VAL A 73 -0.56 -2.78 4.25
CA VAL A 73 -0.47 -1.36 4.63
C VAL A 73 0.75 -0.73 3.97
N THR A 74 0.53 0.39 3.27
CA THR A 74 1.58 1.21 2.65
C THR A 74 1.68 2.56 3.35
N PHE A 75 2.89 3.01 3.63
CA PHE A 75 3.19 4.36 4.12
C PHE A 75 3.64 5.23 2.95
N SER A 76 3.03 6.40 2.76
CA SER A 76 3.28 7.23 1.59
C SER A 76 3.30 8.72 1.87
N ALA A 77 4.07 9.43 1.04
CA ALA A 77 4.08 10.88 0.94
C ALA A 77 3.80 11.26 -0.51
N GLY A 78 2.52 11.26 -0.89
CA GLY A 78 2.09 11.49 -2.27
C GLY A 78 2.58 12.83 -2.85
N LEU A 79 2.77 13.86 -2.03
CA LEU A 79 3.31 15.16 -2.46
C LEU A 79 4.72 15.05 -3.07
N TYR A 80 5.55 14.20 -2.47
CA TYR A 80 6.94 13.99 -2.90
C TYR A 80 7.10 12.74 -3.77
N GLY A 81 6.05 11.90 -3.89
CA GLY A 81 6.02 10.75 -4.79
C GLY A 81 6.84 9.56 -4.30
N TRP A 82 6.96 9.38 -2.98
CA TRP A 82 7.59 8.20 -2.39
C TRP A 82 6.62 7.45 -1.48
N ALA A 83 6.76 6.13 -1.44
CA ALA A 83 6.00 5.25 -0.57
C ALA A 83 6.80 3.98 -0.29
N PHE A 84 6.47 3.30 0.81
CA PHE A 84 7.06 2.03 1.18
C PHE A 84 6.05 1.16 1.93
N THR A 85 6.20 -0.14 1.77
CA THR A 85 5.66 -1.17 2.65
C THR A 85 6.78 -1.70 3.55
N LEU A 86 6.42 -2.47 4.56
CA LEU A 86 7.42 -3.18 5.35
C LEU A 86 8.13 -4.28 4.52
N THR A 87 7.50 -4.81 3.48
CA THR A 87 8.14 -5.79 2.57
C THR A 87 9.33 -5.18 1.83
N ASN A 88 9.25 -3.91 1.41
CA ASN A 88 10.38 -3.23 0.78
C ASN A 88 11.61 -3.20 1.70
N PHE A 89 11.43 -2.84 2.97
CA PHE A 89 12.53 -2.81 3.94
C PHE A 89 12.97 -4.21 4.37
N ALA A 90 12.03 -5.15 4.51
CA ALA A 90 12.33 -6.54 4.81
C ALA A 90 13.28 -7.13 3.75
N LYS A 91 13.01 -6.94 2.46
CA LYS A 91 13.88 -7.39 1.34
C LYS A 91 15.30 -6.83 1.43
N ILE A 92 15.42 -5.53 1.70
CA ILE A 92 16.73 -4.84 1.83
C ILE A 92 17.53 -5.43 2.99
N TYR A 93 16.91 -5.59 4.16
CA TYR A 93 17.59 -6.05 5.37
C TYR A 93 17.79 -7.56 5.43
N ALA A 94 16.86 -8.35 4.89
CA ALA A 94 16.98 -9.80 4.73
C ALA A 94 18.24 -10.14 3.93
N SER A 95 18.41 -9.49 2.77
CA SER A 95 19.60 -9.66 1.92
C SER A 95 20.90 -9.23 2.62
N LYS A 96 20.83 -8.20 3.47
CA LYS A 96 22.00 -7.64 4.15
C LYS A 96 22.44 -8.44 5.38
N PHE A 97 21.49 -8.98 6.14
CA PHE A 97 21.74 -9.71 7.37
C PHE A 97 21.72 -11.24 7.18
N GLY A 98 21.34 -11.74 6.00
CA GLY A 98 21.19 -13.16 5.74
C GLY A 98 20.06 -13.80 6.55
N VAL A 99 18.96 -13.05 6.76
CA VAL A 99 17.77 -13.50 7.49
C VAL A 99 16.62 -13.66 6.50
N ASP A 100 15.73 -14.60 6.77
CA ASP A 100 14.50 -14.79 6.00
C ASP A 100 13.63 -13.53 5.95
N GLU A 101 13.05 -13.22 4.78
CA GLU A 101 12.24 -12.02 4.56
C GLU A 101 10.99 -11.99 5.44
N SER A 102 10.27 -13.10 5.54
CA SER A 102 9.03 -13.18 6.33
C SER A 102 9.33 -12.99 7.82
N LYS A 103 10.40 -13.60 8.33
CA LYS A 103 10.84 -13.38 9.73
C LYS A 103 11.28 -11.94 9.99
N MET A 104 11.91 -11.28 9.02
CA MET A 104 12.29 -9.88 9.15
C MET A 104 11.03 -9.00 9.16
N LEU A 105 10.07 -9.28 8.28
CA LEU A 105 8.81 -8.55 8.16
C LEU A 105 8.01 -8.54 9.46
N GLU A 106 7.84 -9.70 10.10
CA GLU A 106 7.16 -9.82 11.40
C GLU A 106 7.83 -8.99 12.49
N ARG A 107 9.17 -8.88 12.46
CA ARG A 107 9.96 -8.12 13.43
C ARG A 107 9.95 -6.61 13.19
N LEU A 108 9.59 -6.16 11.98
CA LEU A 108 9.58 -4.74 11.63
C LEU A 108 8.35 -4.02 12.19
N TRP A 109 7.34 -4.72 12.68
CA TRP A 109 6.12 -4.13 13.26
C TRP A 109 5.81 -4.70 14.65
N GLY A 110 4.93 -4.03 15.39
CA GLY A 110 4.49 -4.48 16.71
C GLY A 110 5.53 -4.26 17.81
N GLU A 111 5.36 -4.99 18.92
CA GLU A 111 6.23 -4.97 20.11
C GLU A 111 7.53 -5.75 19.89
N ASN A 112 8.22 -5.46 18.80
CA ASN A 112 9.53 -6.01 18.47
C ASN A 112 10.58 -4.91 18.57
N PHE A 113 11.60 -5.13 19.39
CA PHE A 113 12.67 -4.18 19.65
C PHE A 113 14.01 -4.78 19.24
N PHE A 114 14.91 -3.94 18.74
CA PHE A 114 16.25 -4.31 18.36
C PHE A 114 17.25 -3.44 19.11
N ASP A 115 18.22 -4.08 19.75
CA ASP A 115 19.33 -3.39 20.39
C ASP A 115 20.60 -3.54 19.53
N PRO A 116 21.11 -2.44 18.93
CA PRO A 116 22.32 -2.47 18.14
C PRO A 116 23.58 -2.90 18.91
N ALA A 117 23.60 -2.72 20.23
CA ALA A 117 24.75 -3.09 21.06
C ALA A 117 24.87 -4.60 21.20
N THR A 118 23.76 -5.27 21.56
CA THR A 118 23.72 -6.73 21.70
C THR A 118 23.43 -7.46 20.38
N LYS A 119 22.96 -6.74 19.35
CA LYS A 119 22.46 -7.26 18.06
C LYS A 119 21.34 -8.30 18.24
N LYS A 120 20.57 -8.21 19.33
CA LYS A 120 19.49 -9.13 19.65
C LYS A 120 18.14 -8.45 19.48
N TRP A 121 17.16 -9.26 19.07
CA TRP A 121 15.76 -8.89 19.08
C TRP A 121 15.14 -9.24 20.43
N THR A 122 14.32 -8.36 20.97
CA THR A 122 13.54 -8.59 22.19
C THR A 122 12.09 -8.18 21.97
N THR A 123 11.16 -8.89 22.60
CA THR A 123 9.73 -8.55 22.58
C THR A 123 9.32 -7.65 23.73
N LYS A 124 10.26 -7.37 24.65
CA LYS A 124 10.07 -6.46 25.77
C LYS A 124 10.92 -5.22 25.53
N ASN A 125 10.33 -4.06 25.83
CA ASN A 125 11.09 -2.83 25.95
C ASN A 125 11.99 -2.95 27.18
N THR A 126 13.30 -2.99 26.96
CA THR A 126 14.30 -3.11 28.04
C THR A 126 14.57 -1.79 28.74
N GLY A 127 13.94 -0.69 28.31
CA GLY A 127 14.14 0.65 28.88
C GLY A 127 15.50 1.27 28.55
N SER A 128 16.37 0.54 27.85
CA SER A 128 17.66 1.06 27.38
C SER A 128 17.43 2.08 26.26
N PRO A 129 18.12 3.25 26.28
CA PRO A 129 18.07 4.22 25.19
C PRO A 129 18.47 3.65 23.82
N THR A 130 19.23 2.55 23.81
CA THR A 130 19.70 1.87 22.58
C THR A 130 18.66 0.90 22.02
N CYS A 131 17.74 0.41 22.84
CA CYS A 131 16.74 -0.56 22.44
C CYS A 131 15.54 0.16 21.84
N LYS A 132 15.43 0.11 20.52
CA LYS A 132 14.37 0.81 19.79
C LYS A 132 13.52 -0.18 19.03
N ARG A 133 12.25 0.16 18.85
CA ARG A 133 11.31 -0.64 18.08
C ARG A 133 11.85 -0.89 16.67
N GLY A 134 11.61 -2.08 16.12
CA GLY A 134 12.08 -2.50 14.80
C GLY A 134 11.71 -1.51 13.71
N PHE A 135 10.43 -1.09 13.67
CA PHE A 135 9.96 -0.06 12.74
C PHE A 135 10.77 1.25 12.86
N VAL A 136 10.99 1.72 14.09
CA VAL A 136 11.67 2.98 14.35
C VAL A 136 13.12 2.92 13.92
N GLN A 137 13.80 1.83 14.25
CA GLN A 137 15.22 1.64 13.98
C GLN A 137 15.52 1.41 12.51
N PHE A 138 14.71 0.59 11.83
CA PHE A 138 15.00 0.12 10.47
C PHE A 138 14.22 0.85 9.38
N CYS A 139 13.07 1.45 9.67
CA CYS A 139 12.29 2.18 8.67
C CYS A 139 12.35 3.70 8.94
N TYR A 140 11.88 4.15 10.10
CA TYR A 140 11.70 5.57 10.38
C TYR A 140 13.01 6.36 10.47
N GLN A 141 14.01 5.85 11.21
CA GLN A 141 15.29 6.53 11.40
C GLN A 141 16.08 6.74 10.09
N PRO A 142 16.26 5.73 9.22
CA PRO A 142 16.92 5.95 7.93
C PRO A 142 16.23 7.02 7.08
N ILE A 143 14.89 7.01 7.04
CA ILE A 143 14.11 8.04 6.33
C ILE A 143 14.35 9.42 6.94
N LYS A 144 14.24 9.55 8.27
CA LYS A 144 14.47 10.82 8.99
C LYS A 144 15.89 11.33 8.74
N GLN A 145 16.89 10.46 8.78
CA GLN A 145 18.29 10.82 8.55
C GLN A 145 18.51 11.33 7.13
N ILE A 146 18.00 10.63 6.12
CA ILE A 146 18.11 11.05 4.71
C ILE A 146 17.43 12.40 4.50
N ILE A 147 16.19 12.56 4.96
CA ILE A 147 15.45 13.83 4.84
C ILE A 147 16.22 14.96 5.51
N ASN A 148 16.71 14.78 6.74
CA ASN A 148 17.46 15.80 7.46
C ASN A 148 18.78 16.16 6.76
N THR A 149 19.51 15.17 6.20
CA THR A 149 20.74 15.46 5.46
C THR A 149 20.49 16.19 4.15
N CYS A 150 19.37 15.91 3.46
CA CYS A 150 18.96 16.65 2.27
C CYS A 150 18.52 18.08 2.60
N MET A 151 17.80 18.29 3.70
CA MET A 151 17.31 19.61 4.10
C MET A 151 18.39 20.53 4.64
N ASN A 152 19.45 19.97 5.23
CA ASN A 152 20.61 20.72 5.76
C ASN A 152 21.80 20.76 4.78
N ASP A 153 21.59 20.37 3.51
CA ASP A 153 22.59 20.32 2.44
C ASP A 153 23.90 19.58 2.83
N GLN A 154 23.81 18.56 3.69
CA GLN A 154 24.94 17.74 4.14
C GLN A 154 25.28 16.65 3.13
N LYS A 155 25.65 17.07 1.91
CA LYS A 155 25.96 16.20 0.77
C LYS A 155 27.06 15.16 1.10
N ASP A 156 28.06 15.54 1.88
CA ASP A 156 29.16 14.65 2.29
C ASP A 156 28.70 13.42 3.06
N LYS A 157 27.62 13.55 3.85
CA LYS A 157 27.01 12.43 4.60
C LYS A 157 25.96 11.70 3.77
N LEU A 158 25.26 12.42 2.89
CA LEU A 158 24.19 11.86 2.06
C LEU A 158 24.72 10.81 1.08
N TRP A 159 25.77 11.13 0.31
CA TRP A 159 26.25 10.22 -0.75
C TRP A 159 26.73 8.86 -0.24
N PRO A 160 27.51 8.75 0.86
CA PRO A 160 27.87 7.47 1.45
C PRO A 160 26.65 6.66 1.92
N MET A 161 25.61 7.31 2.44
CA MET A 161 24.38 6.64 2.86
C MET A 161 23.60 6.08 1.67
N LEU A 162 23.43 6.88 0.61
CA LEU A 162 22.76 6.45 -0.61
C LEU A 162 23.51 5.28 -1.28
N LYS A 163 24.84 5.32 -1.30
CA LYS A 163 25.66 4.21 -1.82
C LYS A 163 25.45 2.91 -1.02
N LYS A 164 25.35 2.98 0.32
CA LYS A 164 25.07 1.81 1.17
C LYS A 164 23.66 1.25 0.97
N LEU A 165 22.73 2.06 0.47
CA LEU A 165 21.35 1.67 0.15
C LEU A 165 21.20 1.25 -1.32
N GLY A 166 22.28 1.29 -2.12
CA GLY A 166 22.24 0.94 -3.54
C GLY A 166 21.57 1.99 -4.43
N VAL A 167 21.41 3.23 -3.94
CA VAL A 167 20.72 4.31 -4.67
C VAL A 167 21.72 5.09 -5.50
N THR A 168 21.54 5.09 -6.83
CA THR A 168 22.36 5.84 -7.78
C THR A 168 21.61 7.05 -8.32
N MET A 169 22.23 8.22 -8.29
CA MET A 169 21.67 9.48 -8.81
C MET A 169 22.49 10.02 -9.98
N LYS A 170 21.81 10.68 -10.92
CA LYS A 170 22.43 11.34 -12.08
C LYS A 170 23.15 12.63 -11.66
N SER A 171 24.05 13.13 -12.50
CA SER A 171 24.91 14.28 -12.16
C SER A 171 24.12 15.56 -11.93
N ASP A 172 23.16 15.85 -12.79
CA ASP A 172 22.21 16.97 -12.72
C ASP A 172 21.37 16.93 -11.43
N GLU A 173 20.96 15.74 -11.00
CA GLU A 173 20.15 15.57 -9.80
C GLU A 173 20.95 15.84 -8.51
N LYS A 174 22.29 15.72 -8.54
CA LYS A 174 23.16 15.99 -7.38
C LYS A 174 23.35 17.48 -7.11
N GLU A 175 23.07 18.32 -8.09
CA GLU A 175 23.17 19.77 -7.96
C GLU A 175 21.97 20.38 -7.23
N LEU A 176 20.84 19.67 -7.21
CA LEU A 176 19.64 20.07 -6.47
C LEU A 176 19.93 20.31 -4.97
N LEU A 177 19.09 21.13 -4.35
CA LEU A 177 19.20 21.54 -2.94
C LEU A 177 17.86 21.42 -2.20
N GLY A 178 17.93 21.27 -0.88
CA GLY A 178 16.78 21.23 0.02
C GLY A 178 15.66 20.28 -0.43
N LYS A 179 14.42 20.79 -0.55
CA LYS A 179 13.23 20.00 -0.88
C LYS A 179 13.30 19.33 -2.25
N ALA A 180 13.95 19.97 -3.24
CA ALA A 180 14.07 19.41 -4.58
C ALA A 180 14.98 18.16 -4.58
N LEU A 181 16.11 18.25 -3.87
CA LEU A 181 17.01 17.13 -3.67
C LEU A 181 16.32 16.00 -2.89
N MET A 182 15.68 16.33 -1.77
CA MET A 182 14.95 15.34 -0.95
C MET A 182 13.90 14.59 -1.79
N LYS A 183 13.09 15.32 -2.55
CA LYS A 183 12.09 14.73 -3.43
C LYS A 183 12.73 13.73 -4.40
N ARG A 184 13.82 14.11 -5.07
CA ARG A 184 14.46 13.24 -6.07
C ARG A 184 15.11 12.02 -5.44
N VAL A 185 15.82 12.19 -4.33
CA VAL A 185 16.42 11.10 -3.56
C VAL A 185 15.37 10.08 -3.13
N MET A 186 14.27 10.54 -2.55
CA MET A 186 13.21 9.66 -2.05
C MET A 186 12.48 8.94 -3.18
N GLN A 187 12.27 9.60 -4.33
CA GLN A 187 11.67 8.96 -5.51
C GLN A 187 12.53 7.84 -6.09
N THR A 188 13.86 8.00 -6.07
CA THR A 188 14.78 6.96 -6.57
C THR A 188 14.93 5.83 -5.55
N TRP A 189 14.93 6.13 -4.25
CA TRP A 189 15.09 5.13 -3.20
C TRP A 189 13.83 4.32 -2.93
N LEU A 190 12.68 4.99 -2.80
CA LEU A 190 11.38 4.40 -2.43
C LEU A 190 10.28 4.89 -3.38
N PRO A 191 10.29 4.47 -4.67
CA PRO A 191 9.31 4.94 -5.65
C PRO A 191 7.89 4.57 -5.25
N ALA A 192 6.98 5.55 -5.18
CA ALA A 192 5.60 5.30 -4.76
C ALA A 192 4.86 4.30 -5.67
N SER A 193 5.11 4.35 -6.98
CA SER A 193 4.49 3.44 -7.95
C SER A 193 4.81 1.98 -7.65
N THR A 194 6.07 1.67 -7.32
CA THR A 194 6.52 0.30 -7.06
C THR A 194 5.87 -0.26 -5.79
N ALA A 195 5.88 0.51 -4.70
CA ALA A 195 5.26 0.09 -3.44
C ALA A 195 3.75 -0.12 -3.58
N LEU A 196 3.05 0.78 -4.27
CA LEU A 196 1.61 0.66 -4.48
C LEU A 196 1.25 -0.52 -5.41
N LEU A 197 1.99 -0.71 -6.51
CA LEU A 197 1.77 -1.82 -7.42
C LEU A 197 2.03 -3.18 -6.75
N GLU A 198 3.06 -3.28 -5.92
CA GLU A 198 3.36 -4.49 -5.15
C GLU A 198 2.16 -4.89 -4.27
N VAL A 199 1.60 -3.92 -3.53
CA VAL A 199 0.41 -4.18 -2.70
C VAL A 199 -0.80 -4.58 -3.54
N MET A 200 -1.02 -3.92 -4.68
CA MET A 200 -2.12 -4.25 -5.59
C MET A 200 -2.00 -5.68 -6.12
N ILE A 201 -0.81 -6.08 -6.57
CA ILE A 201 -0.56 -7.41 -7.16
C ILE A 201 -0.71 -8.52 -6.12
N HIS A 202 -0.19 -8.31 -4.90
CA HIS A 202 -0.16 -9.37 -3.89
C HIS A 202 -1.45 -9.50 -3.07
N HIS A 203 -2.21 -8.42 -2.90
CA HIS A 203 -3.34 -8.41 -1.97
C HIS A 203 -4.70 -8.18 -2.63
N LEU A 204 -4.77 -7.60 -3.83
CA LEU A 204 -6.05 -7.46 -4.51
C LEU A 204 -6.38 -8.75 -5.29
N PRO A 205 -7.62 -9.25 -5.18
CA PRO A 205 -8.03 -10.43 -5.89
C PRO A 205 -8.12 -10.15 -7.40
N SER A 206 -7.71 -11.12 -8.22
CA SER A 206 -7.98 -11.07 -9.65
C SER A 206 -9.50 -11.12 -9.92
N PRO A 207 -9.97 -10.65 -11.09
CA PRO A 207 -11.38 -10.75 -11.47
C PRO A 207 -11.95 -12.17 -11.33
N SER A 208 -11.18 -13.19 -11.72
CA SER A 208 -11.59 -14.60 -11.63
C SER A 208 -11.77 -15.09 -10.20
N MET A 209 -11.02 -14.56 -9.23
CA MET A 209 -11.26 -14.85 -7.81
C MET A 209 -12.42 -14.00 -7.26
N ALA A 210 -12.45 -12.71 -7.59
CA ALA A 210 -13.42 -11.76 -7.06
C ALA A 210 -14.85 -12.05 -7.52
N GLN A 211 -15.05 -12.37 -8.80
CA GLN A 211 -16.40 -12.59 -9.33
C GLN A 211 -17.09 -13.81 -8.72
N ARG A 212 -16.34 -14.83 -8.29
CA ARG A 212 -16.89 -16.04 -7.64
C ARG A 212 -17.78 -15.72 -6.44
N TYR A 213 -17.31 -14.83 -5.57
CA TYR A 213 -18.04 -14.43 -4.37
C TYR A 213 -18.79 -13.10 -4.56
N ARG A 214 -18.62 -12.38 -5.67
CA ARG A 214 -19.36 -11.12 -5.94
C ARG A 214 -20.59 -11.30 -6.83
N VAL A 215 -20.72 -12.42 -7.54
CA VAL A 215 -21.85 -12.68 -8.45
C VAL A 215 -23.21 -12.49 -7.77
N GLU A 216 -23.34 -12.88 -6.50
CA GLU A 216 -24.59 -12.74 -5.72
C GLU A 216 -25.02 -11.28 -5.53
N ASN A 217 -24.06 -10.36 -5.42
CA ASN A 217 -24.35 -8.93 -5.24
C ASN A 217 -24.56 -8.23 -6.60
N LEU A 218 -23.88 -8.71 -7.64
CA LEU A 218 -23.85 -8.08 -8.96
C LEU A 218 -25.00 -8.54 -9.88
N TYR A 219 -25.46 -9.78 -9.75
CA TYR A 219 -26.47 -10.38 -10.62
C TYR A 219 -27.81 -10.55 -9.91
N LYS A 220 -28.88 -10.03 -10.51
CA LYS A 220 -30.25 -10.07 -9.96
C LYS A 220 -31.10 -11.24 -10.47
N GLY A 221 -30.58 -12.03 -11.40
CA GLY A 221 -31.26 -13.22 -11.92
C GLY A 221 -31.00 -14.48 -11.08
N PRO A 222 -31.49 -15.65 -11.54
CA PRO A 222 -31.25 -16.93 -10.88
C PRO A 222 -29.75 -17.28 -10.85
N LEU A 223 -29.24 -17.71 -9.70
CA LEU A 223 -27.81 -18.00 -9.50
C LEU A 223 -27.35 -19.34 -10.10
N ASP A 224 -28.29 -20.15 -10.57
CA ASP A 224 -28.14 -21.44 -11.22
C ASP A 224 -28.21 -21.33 -12.76
N ASP A 225 -28.41 -20.13 -13.31
CA ASP A 225 -28.46 -19.94 -14.74
C ASP A 225 -27.06 -19.83 -15.38
N LYS A 226 -27.03 -19.93 -16.71
CA LYS A 226 -25.79 -19.85 -17.49
C LYS A 226 -25.09 -18.49 -17.40
N TYR A 227 -25.80 -17.40 -17.06
CA TYR A 227 -25.21 -16.07 -16.96
C TYR A 227 -24.50 -15.89 -15.62
N ALA A 228 -25.14 -16.31 -14.54
CA ALA A 228 -24.57 -16.34 -13.20
C ALA A 228 -23.34 -17.26 -13.16
N GLU A 229 -23.40 -18.44 -13.77
CA GLU A 229 -22.25 -19.35 -13.83
C GLU A 229 -21.08 -18.77 -14.64
N ALA A 230 -21.36 -18.11 -15.77
CA ALA A 230 -20.33 -17.46 -16.57
C ALA A 230 -19.67 -16.28 -15.82
N ILE A 231 -20.46 -15.47 -15.10
CA ILE A 231 -19.94 -14.40 -14.23
C ILE A 231 -19.10 -15.01 -13.10
N ARG A 232 -19.63 -16.04 -12.41
CA ARG A 232 -18.94 -16.70 -11.29
C ARG A 232 -17.57 -17.23 -11.70
N ASN A 233 -17.46 -17.82 -12.89
CA ASN A 233 -16.23 -18.41 -13.38
C ASN A 233 -15.31 -17.43 -14.13
N CYS A 234 -15.77 -16.20 -14.38
CA CYS A 234 -15.08 -15.23 -15.26
C CYS A 234 -14.74 -15.89 -16.62
N ASP A 235 -15.70 -16.63 -17.18
CA ASP A 235 -15.51 -17.45 -18.37
C ASP A 235 -15.41 -16.57 -19.63
N PRO A 236 -14.30 -16.61 -20.40
CA PRO A 236 -14.13 -15.86 -21.65
C PRO A 236 -14.83 -16.47 -22.87
N GLU A 237 -15.52 -17.60 -22.73
CA GLU A 237 -16.37 -18.19 -23.79
C GLU A 237 -17.87 -18.18 -23.43
N GLY A 238 -18.22 -17.62 -22.26
CA GLY A 238 -19.60 -17.54 -21.77
C GLY A 238 -20.48 -16.49 -22.49
N PRO A 239 -21.76 -16.36 -22.08
CA PRO A 239 -22.65 -15.35 -22.63
C PRO A 239 -22.19 -13.92 -22.28
N LEU A 240 -22.22 -13.01 -23.27
CA LEU A 240 -21.83 -11.61 -23.06
C LEU A 240 -22.68 -10.94 -21.98
N MET A 241 -22.02 -10.57 -20.88
CA MET A 241 -22.59 -9.78 -19.79
C MET A 241 -21.76 -8.51 -19.64
N LEU A 242 -22.41 -7.38 -19.45
CA LEU A 242 -21.74 -6.08 -19.38
C LEU A 242 -22.48 -5.15 -18.40
N TYR A 243 -21.71 -4.48 -17.54
CA TYR A 243 -22.23 -3.52 -16.57
C TYR A 243 -21.66 -2.11 -16.86
N ALA A 244 -22.49 -1.25 -17.44
CA ALA A 244 -22.17 0.15 -17.68
C ALA A 244 -22.47 0.97 -16.42
N SER A 245 -21.43 1.40 -15.71
CA SER A 245 -21.58 2.11 -14.43
C SER A 245 -21.66 3.62 -14.59
N LYS A 246 -21.03 4.18 -15.64
CA LYS A 246 -21.02 5.63 -15.88
C LYS A 246 -20.94 5.96 -17.37
N MET A 247 -21.71 6.96 -17.77
CA MET A 247 -21.62 7.59 -19.09
C MET A 247 -20.71 8.84 -18.99
N ILE A 248 -19.67 8.89 -19.81
CA ILE A 248 -18.72 10.00 -19.88
C ILE A 248 -18.94 10.72 -21.22
N PRO A 249 -19.29 12.02 -21.21
CA PRO A 249 -19.47 12.76 -22.46
C PRO A 249 -18.14 12.87 -23.21
N ALA A 250 -18.16 12.59 -24.52
CA ALA A 250 -17.02 12.84 -25.39
C ALA A 250 -16.96 14.33 -25.78
N SER A 251 -15.79 14.78 -26.24
CA SER A 251 -15.61 16.11 -26.83
C SER A 251 -16.42 16.31 -28.12
N ASP A 252 -16.68 15.22 -28.85
CA ASP A 252 -17.58 15.21 -29.99
C ASP A 252 -19.05 15.23 -29.54
N LYS A 253 -19.81 16.23 -29.98
CA LYS A 253 -21.25 16.35 -29.69
C LYS A 253 -21.98 15.06 -30.08
N GLY A 254 -22.65 14.45 -29.10
CA GLY A 254 -23.52 13.27 -29.31
C GLY A 254 -22.87 11.91 -29.08
N ARG A 255 -21.58 11.86 -28.70
CA ARG A 255 -20.90 10.60 -28.31
C ARG A 255 -20.67 10.54 -26.81
N PHE A 256 -20.86 9.36 -26.24
CA PHE A 256 -20.56 9.06 -24.84
C PHE A 256 -19.65 7.83 -24.78
N PHE A 257 -18.66 7.87 -23.90
CA PHE A 257 -17.88 6.70 -23.50
C PHE A 257 -18.53 6.06 -22.28
N CYS A 258 -18.80 4.76 -22.31
CA CYS A 258 -19.19 4.02 -21.12
C CYS A 258 -17.91 3.65 -20.35
N ALA A 259 -17.87 3.97 -19.06
CA ALA A 259 -16.92 3.34 -18.14
C ALA A 259 -17.54 2.02 -17.66
N TRP A 260 -16.77 0.95 -17.79
CA TRP A 260 -17.18 -0.41 -17.48
C TRP A 260 -16.44 -0.87 -16.23
N SER A 261 -17.16 -1.40 -15.25
CA SER A 261 -16.56 -2.07 -14.10
C SER A 261 -16.80 -3.57 -14.26
N CYS A 262 -15.87 -4.25 -14.93
CA CYS A 262 -15.70 -5.70 -14.94
C CYS A 262 -16.97 -6.54 -15.23
N VAL A 263 -17.33 -6.68 -16.50
CA VAL A 263 -17.52 -7.97 -17.20
C VAL A 263 -17.25 -7.68 -18.69
N LEU A 264 -16.25 -8.32 -19.28
CA LEU A 264 -16.03 -8.33 -20.72
C LEU A 264 -15.84 -9.77 -21.17
N LEU A 265 -16.63 -10.10 -22.17
CA LEU A 265 -16.57 -11.24 -23.06
C LEU A 265 -16.50 -10.64 -24.48
N GLU A 266 -15.73 -11.22 -25.38
CA GLU A 266 -15.05 -10.50 -26.47
C GLU A 266 -15.91 -9.97 -27.64
N ARG A 267 -15.18 -9.32 -28.57
CA ARG A 267 -15.48 -8.39 -29.66
C ARG A 267 -16.71 -8.62 -30.56
N SER A 268 -17.26 -7.46 -30.94
CA SER A 268 -18.02 -7.22 -32.18
C SER A 268 -19.29 -8.05 -32.36
N GLN A 269 -20.28 -7.84 -31.50
CA GLN A 269 -21.64 -8.31 -31.76
C GLN A 269 -22.67 -7.21 -31.51
N LEU A 270 -23.79 -7.31 -32.24
CA LEU A 270 -25.02 -6.58 -31.97
C LEU A 270 -25.43 -6.84 -30.52
N VAL A 271 -25.20 -5.87 -29.64
CA VAL A 271 -25.63 -5.93 -28.24
C VAL A 271 -27.15 -5.75 -28.22
N ARG A 272 -27.86 -6.60 -27.46
CA ARG A 272 -29.30 -6.41 -27.21
C ARG A 272 -29.49 -5.02 -26.58
N LYS A 273 -30.33 -4.21 -27.21
CA LYS A 273 -30.78 -2.92 -26.64
C LYS A 273 -31.55 -3.14 -25.36
#